data_AF-A0A6L7YY48-F1
#
_entry.id   AF-A0A6L7YY48-F1
#
_cell.length_a   1.000
_cell.length_b   1.000
_cell.length_c   1.000
_cell.angle_alpha   90.00
_cell.angle_beta   90.00
_cell.angle_gamma   90.00
#
_symmetry.space_group_name_H-M   'P 1'
#
loop_
_entity.id
_entity.type
_entity.pdbx_description
1 polymer ?
#
loop_
_entity_poly.entity_id
_entity_poly.type
_entity_poly.pdbx_seq_one_letter_code
_entity_poly.pdbx_strand_id
1 'polypeptide(L)' 'KELAASSGFVAAWLPGSEGSGVADVLFGNYDFVGRLPKSWPGAVAGGNGRDGAVGRDVLFPRGYGLRLS' A
#
# COMPACT_ATOMS: atom_id res chain seq x y z
N LYS A 1 -1.90 10.86 -6.51
CA LYS A 1 -0.80 11.53 -7.25
C LYS A 1 0.45 10.67 -7.15
N GLU A 2 0.96 10.41 -5.95
CA GLU A 2 2.13 9.52 -5.74
C GLU A 2 2.02 8.14 -6.41
N LEU A 3 0.89 7.46 -6.27
CA LEU A 3 0.66 6.15 -6.91
C LEU A 3 0.81 6.20 -8.44
N ALA A 4 0.33 7.26 -9.09
CA ALA A 4 0.40 7.41 -10.54
C ALA A 4 1.79 7.90 -11.01
N ALA A 5 2.57 8.52 -10.13
CA ALA A 5 3.92 8.99 -10.42
C ALA A 5 5.00 7.90 -10.18
N SER A 6 4.61 6.75 -9.65
CA SER A 6 5.54 5.67 -9.25
C SER A 6 5.50 4.52 -10.24
N SER A 7 6.67 3.99 -10.63
CA SER A 7 6.77 2.73 -11.40
C SER A 7 6.53 1.50 -10.52
N GLY A 8 6.73 1.63 -9.21
CA GLY A 8 6.39 0.64 -8.20
C GLY A 8 6.12 1.34 -6.86
N PHE A 9 5.17 0.83 -6.08
CA PHE A 9 4.76 1.41 -4.81
C PHE A 9 4.61 0.31 -3.74
N VAL A 10 5.26 0.48 -2.60
CA VAL A 10 5.24 -0.49 -1.48
C VAL A 10 4.70 0.18 -0.22
N ALA A 11 3.65 -0.39 0.36
CA ALA A 11 3.19 -0.01 1.68
C ALA A 11 3.99 -0.77 2.75
N ALA A 12 5.01 -0.12 3.31
CA ALA A 12 5.92 -0.71 4.31
C ALA A 12 5.44 -0.57 5.78
N TRP A 13 4.37 0.20 6.02
CA TRP A 13 3.81 0.47 7.35
C TRP A 13 4.85 1.07 8.31
N LEU A 14 4.94 0.54 9.53
CA LEU A 14 5.92 0.91 10.56
C LEU A 14 6.87 -0.29 10.78
N PRO A 15 7.92 -0.44 9.95
CA PRO A 15 8.73 -1.67 9.89
C PRO A 15 9.69 -1.87 11.08
N GLY A 16 9.82 -0.90 11.99
CA GLY A 16 10.77 -0.96 13.10
C GLY A 16 12.21 -0.62 12.68
N SER A 17 13.20 -1.07 13.46
CA SER A 17 14.63 -0.76 13.26
C SER A 17 15.28 -1.53 12.11
N GLU A 18 14.74 -2.70 11.76
CA GLU A 18 15.33 -3.63 10.80
C GLU A 18 15.02 -3.24 9.34
N GLY A 19 15.45 -2.04 8.94
CA GLY A 19 15.19 -1.49 7.61
C GLY A 19 15.79 -2.31 6.45
N SER A 20 16.80 -3.15 6.72
CA SER A 20 17.37 -4.09 5.74
C SER A 20 16.33 -5.05 5.16
N GLY A 21 15.29 -5.41 5.92
CA GLY A 21 14.21 -6.26 5.42
C GLY A 21 13.41 -5.64 4.27
N VAL A 22 13.41 -4.30 4.14
CA VAL A 22 12.81 -3.62 2.98
C VAL A 22 13.68 -3.83 1.73
N ALA A 23 15.01 -3.75 1.87
CA ALA A 23 15.95 -3.97 0.77
C ALA A 23 15.88 -5.42 0.27
N ASP A 24 15.76 -6.38 1.19
CA ASP A 24 15.68 -7.81 0.88
C ASP A 24 14.57 -8.16 -0.14
N VAL A 25 13.39 -7.53 -0.01
CA VAL A 25 12.28 -7.76 -0.97
C VAL A 25 12.38 -6.89 -2.22
N LEU A 26 12.96 -5.68 -2.13
CA LEU A 26 13.13 -4.81 -3.30
C LEU A 26 14.17 -5.33 -4.28
N PHE A 27 15.23 -5.99 -3.78
CA PHE A 27 16.28 -6.59 -4.60
C PHE A 27 16.08 -8.08 -4.90
N GLY A 28 14.95 -8.65 -4.47
CA GLY A 28 14.57 -10.02 -4.82
C GLY A 28 15.31 -11.11 -4.04
N ASN A 29 15.92 -10.80 -2.89
CA ASN A 29 16.41 -11.83 -1.97
C ASN A 29 15.23 -12.67 -1.43
N TYR A 30 14.06 -12.04 -1.29
CA TYR A 30 12.78 -12.69 -0.95
C TYR A 30 11.63 -12.10 -1.78
N ASP A 31 10.58 -12.88 -2.01
CA ASP A 31 9.36 -12.41 -2.69
C ASP A 31 8.42 -11.65 -1.74
N PHE A 32 7.57 -10.79 -2.30
CA PHE A 32 6.48 -10.15 -1.56
C PHE A 32 5.39 -11.16 -1.22
N VAL A 33 5.13 -11.34 0.07
CA VAL A 33 4.04 -12.21 0.57
C VAL A 33 2.94 -11.43 1.29
N GLY A 34 3.19 -10.16 1.63
CA GLY A 34 2.29 -9.32 2.40
C GLY A 34 0.97 -9.04 1.66
N ARG A 35 -0.14 -9.14 2.38
CA ARG A 35 -1.48 -8.78 1.88
C ARG A 35 -2.07 -7.67 2.74
N LEU A 36 -2.85 -6.78 2.11
CA LEU A 36 -3.47 -5.66 2.79
C LEU A 36 -4.39 -6.14 3.93
N PRO A 37 -4.12 -5.77 5.20
CA PRO A 37 -4.97 -6.15 6.34
C PRO A 37 -6.26 -5.32 6.40
N LYS A 38 -6.31 -4.20 5.67
CA LYS A 38 -7.46 -3.29 5.52
C LYS A 38 -7.56 -2.86 4.07
N SER A 39 -8.76 -2.56 3.59
CA SER A 39 -8.94 -2.01 2.25
C SER A 39 -8.23 -0.66 2.13
N TRP A 40 -7.52 -0.44 1.02
CA TRP A 40 -6.85 0.83 0.73
C TRP A 40 -7.87 1.84 0.19
N PRO A 41 -7.94 3.04 0.77
CA PRO A 41 -8.90 4.05 0.35
C PRO A 41 -8.59 4.53 -1.07
N GLY A 42 -9.63 4.69 -1.89
CA GLY A 42 -9.58 5.43 -3.14
C GLY A 42 -9.71 6.94 -2.91
N ALA A 43 -10.01 7.67 -3.99
CA ALA A 43 -10.15 9.12 -3.91
C ALA A 43 -11.28 9.50 -2.95
N VAL A 44 -10.99 10.39 -2.00
CA VAL A 44 -12.02 11.06 -1.22
C VAL A 44 -12.66 12.09 -2.15
N ALA A 45 -13.91 11.86 -2.55
CA ALA A 45 -14.65 12.82 -3.36
C ALA A 45 -14.99 14.05 -2.50
N GLY A 46 -14.15 15.08 -2.56
CA GLY A 46 -14.42 16.43 -2.05
C GLY A 46 -14.48 16.55 -0.53
N GLY A 47 -13.49 17.23 0.06
CA GLY A 47 -13.57 17.69 1.45
C GLY A 47 -12.27 17.51 2.20
N ASN A 48 -11.84 18.60 2.81
CA ASN A 48 -10.79 18.81 3.80
C ASN A 48 -10.68 17.75 4.93
N GLY A 49 -10.49 16.47 4.63
CA GLY A 49 -10.02 15.43 5.56
C GLY A 49 -10.80 15.23 6.87
N ARG A 50 -11.97 15.87 7.04
CA ARG A 50 -12.70 15.92 8.32
C ARG A 50 -14.08 15.26 8.29
N ASP A 51 -14.63 14.96 7.13
CA ASP A 51 -15.96 14.37 7.06
C ASP A 51 -15.86 12.89 6.66
N GLY A 52 -16.23 12.03 7.61
CA GLY A 52 -16.15 10.57 7.58
C GLY A 52 -17.07 9.88 6.57
N ALA A 53 -17.09 10.33 5.32
CA ALA A 53 -17.66 9.58 4.21
C ALA A 53 -16.69 8.45 3.80
N VAL A 54 -16.57 7.45 4.67
CA VAL A 54 -15.91 6.17 4.35
C VAL A 54 -16.83 5.38 3.41
N GLY A 55 -16.77 5.69 2.13
CA GLY A 55 -17.51 4.97 1.09
C GLY A 55 -17.68 5.86 -0.13
N ARG A 56 -17.04 5.55 -1.26
CA ARG A 56 -17.47 4.38 -2.06
C ARG A 56 -16.38 3.75 -2.93
N ASP A 57 -15.20 4.35 -3.05
CA ASP A 57 -14.18 3.85 -3.97
C ASP A 57 -13.04 3.20 -3.20
N VAL A 58 -13.02 1.87 -3.19
CA VAL A 58 -11.87 1.10 -2.69
C VAL A 58 -10.87 0.98 -3.84
N LEU A 59 -9.67 1.51 -3.65
CA LEU A 59 -8.63 1.41 -4.68
C LEU A 59 -7.99 0.02 -4.69
N PHE A 60 -7.74 -0.54 -3.51
CA PHE A 60 -7.26 -1.92 -3.36
C PHE A 60 -8.04 -2.62 -2.24
N PRO A 61 -8.68 -3.78 -2.50
CA PRO A 61 -9.44 -4.48 -1.48
C PRO A 61 -8.54 -5.09 -0.40
N ARG A 62 -9.11 -5.36 0.78
CA ARG A 62 -8.45 -6.22 1.78
C ARG A 62 -8.00 -7.53 1.12
N GLY A 63 -6.80 -7.98 1.45
CA GLY A 63 -6.21 -9.18 0.86
C GLY A 63 -5.46 -8.96 -0.45
N TYR A 64 -5.52 -7.75 -1.03
CA TYR A 64 -4.70 -7.38 -2.19
C TYR A 64 -3.20 -7.36 -1.83
N GLY A 65 -2.37 -7.78 -2.78
CA GLY A 65 -0.91 -7.77 -2.67
C GLY A 65 -0.31 -8.46 -3.90
N LEU A 66 0.64 -7.78 -4.54
CA LEU A 66 1.36 -8.28 -5.71
C LEU A 66 2.59 -9.10 -5.27
N ARG A 67 3.15 -9.85 -6.23
CA ARG A 67 4.37 -10.66 -6.10
C ARG A 67 5.36 -10.28 -7.20
N LEU A 68 6.63 -10.63 -7.03
CA LEU A 68 7.66 -10.48 -8.07
C LEU A 68 7.53 -11.54 -9.16
N SER A 69 6.97 -12.72 -8.83
CA SER A 69 6.77 -13.86 -9.75
C SER A 69 5.30 -14.26 -9.91
#